data_AF-A0A6H2A6A8-F1
#
_entry.id   AF-A0A6H2A6A8-F1
#
_cell.length_a   1.000
_cell.length_b   1.000
_cell.length_c   1.000
_cell.angle_alpha   90.00
_cell.angle_beta   90.00
_cell.angle_gamma   90.00
#
_symmetry.space_group_name_H-M   'P 1'
#
loop_
_entity.id
_entity.type
_entity.pdbx_description
1 polymer ?
#
loop_
_entity_poly.entity_id
_entity_poly.type
_entity_poly.pdbx_seq_one_letter_code
_entity_poly.pdbx_strand_id
1 'polypeptide(L)'
;MEKLTQAQKMAEENSLSEEINQAYIDIVGEKYATAEDCEEAYQGQYRSDEDFAQNMAEELGTINQDAQWPNNCIDWEYASKELMYDYSDSDGYYFRNF
;
A
#
# COMPACT_ATOMS: atom_id res chain seq x y z
N MET A 1 27.31 -7.86 -19.19
CA MET A 1 25.92 -8.06 -18.72
C MET A 1 25.80 -7.30 -17.43
N GLU A 2 24.92 -6.31 -17.38
CA GLU A 2 24.60 -5.59 -16.14
C GLU A 2 23.85 -6.56 -15.22
N LYS A 3 24.12 -6.51 -13.92
CA LYS A 3 23.44 -7.38 -12.95
C LYS A 3 22.08 -6.74 -12.64
N LEU A 4 21.02 -7.54 -12.67
CA LEU A 4 19.68 -7.10 -12.23
C LEU A 4 19.70 -6.64 -10.77
N THR A 5 18.95 -5.59 -10.48
CA THR A 5 18.65 -5.13 -9.11
C THR A 5 17.79 -6.17 -8.38
N GLN A 6 17.61 -6.03 -7.06
CA GLN A 6 16.70 -6.92 -6.32
C GLN A 6 15.25 -6.73 -6.79
N ALA A 7 14.80 -5.49 -6.96
CA ALA A 7 13.45 -5.18 -7.45
C ALA A 7 13.17 -5.82 -8.82
N GLN A 8 14.15 -5.80 -9.73
CA GLN A 8 14.03 -6.46 -11.04
C GLN A 8 13.90 -7.97 -10.94
N LYS A 9 14.62 -8.61 -10.02
CA LYS A 9 14.50 -10.05 -9.79
C LYS A 9 13.14 -10.39 -9.18
N MET A 10 12.66 -9.59 -8.24
CA MET A 10 11.32 -9.78 -7.64
C MET A 10 10.22 -9.65 -8.69
N ALA A 11 10.34 -8.71 -9.62
CA ALA A 11 9.40 -8.55 -10.74
C ALA A 11 9.43 -9.70 -11.76
N GLU A 12 10.46 -10.54 -11.77
CA GLU A 12 10.47 -11.80 -12.53
C GLU A 12 9.75 -12.94 -11.78
N GLU A 13 9.51 -12.78 -10.48
CA GLU A 13 8.97 -13.81 -9.58
C GLU A 13 7.52 -13.54 -9.15
N ASN A 14 7.06 -12.29 -9.18
CA ASN A 14 5.69 -11.88 -8.84
C ASN A 14 5.00 -11.10 -9.97
N SER A 15 3.72 -10.76 -9.79
CA SER A 15 2.93 -10.04 -10.79
C SER A 15 3.09 -8.52 -10.73
N LEU A 16 4.01 -8.00 -9.91
CA LEU A 16 4.17 -6.57 -9.60
C LEU A 16 5.31 -5.93 -10.40
N SER A 17 5.25 -4.61 -10.58
CA SER A 17 6.27 -3.86 -11.31
C SER A 17 7.56 -3.68 -10.49
N GLU A 18 8.64 -3.26 -11.15
CA GLU A 18 9.91 -2.93 -10.48
C GLU A 18 9.71 -1.82 -9.43
N GLU A 19 8.87 -0.83 -9.72
CA GLU A 19 8.60 0.30 -8.84
C GLU A 19 7.90 -0.13 -7.55
N ILE A 20 6.92 -1.03 -7.64
CA ILE A 20 6.22 -1.55 -6.46
C ILE A 20 7.17 -2.39 -5.61
N ASN A 21 7.97 -3.25 -6.26
CA ASN A 21 8.97 -4.06 -5.55
C ASN A 21 10.04 -3.19 -4.88
N GLN A 22 10.46 -2.09 -5.52
CA GLN A 22 11.40 -1.15 -4.92
C GLN A 22 10.79 -0.42 -3.72
N ALA A 23 9.54 0.05 -3.83
CA ALA A 23 8.84 0.68 -2.71
C ALA A 23 8.73 -0.24 -1.48
N TYR A 24 8.46 -1.53 -1.71
CA TYR A 24 8.46 -2.53 -0.63
C TYR A 24 9.85 -2.73 0.00
N ILE A 25 10.91 -2.79 -0.82
CA ILE A 25 12.30 -2.85 -0.35
C ILE A 25 12.64 -1.62 0.50
N ASP A 26 12.15 -0.43 0.17
CA ASP A 26 12.45 0.79 0.92
C ASP A 26 11.82 0.79 2.32
N ILE A 27 10.67 0.12 2.49
CA ILE A 27 9.96 -0.05 3.77
C ILE A 27 10.60 -1.16 4.61
N VAL A 28 10.78 -2.35 4.02
CA VAL A 28 11.14 -3.58 4.73
C VAL A 28 12.66 -3.79 4.80
N GLY A 29 13.39 -3.20 3.87
CA GLY A 29 14.83 -3.34 3.70
C GLY A 29 15.23 -4.52 2.80
N GLU A 30 16.22 -4.31 1.94
CA GLU A 30 16.73 -5.29 0.95
C GLU A 30 17.04 -6.67 1.54
N LYS A 31 17.50 -6.72 2.80
CA LYS A 31 17.81 -7.97 3.48
C LYS A 31 16.58 -8.86 3.75
N TYR A 32 15.42 -8.25 3.93
CA TYR A 32 14.20 -8.92 4.40
C TYR A 32 13.12 -9.00 3.32
N ALA A 33 13.16 -8.14 2.31
CA ALA A 33 12.19 -8.12 1.23
C ALA A 33 12.27 -9.39 0.35
N THR A 34 11.13 -10.07 0.18
CA THR A 34 10.94 -11.16 -0.79
C THR A 34 9.83 -10.81 -1.78
N ALA A 35 9.84 -11.42 -2.96
CA ALA A 35 8.82 -11.19 -3.99
C ALA A 35 7.41 -11.62 -3.53
N GLU A 36 7.34 -12.72 -2.78
CA GLU A 36 6.11 -13.29 -2.20
C GLU A 36 5.53 -12.34 -1.15
N ASP A 37 6.34 -11.93 -0.15
CA ASP A 37 5.86 -11.04 0.90
C ASP A 37 5.43 -9.67 0.33
N CYS A 38 6.10 -9.18 -0.71
CA CYS A 38 5.71 -7.96 -1.42
C CYS A 38 4.32 -8.09 -2.07
N GLU A 39 4.09 -9.19 -2.81
CA GLU A 39 2.82 -9.44 -3.50
C GLU A 39 1.67 -9.64 -2.52
N GLU A 40 1.91 -10.30 -1.39
CA GLU A 40 0.91 -10.46 -0.32
C GLU A 40 0.64 -9.17 0.46
N ALA A 41 1.66 -8.34 0.67
CA ALA A 41 1.52 -7.09 1.43
C ALA A 41 0.81 -5.99 0.64
N TYR A 42 0.97 -5.95 -0.69
CA TYR A 42 0.58 -4.82 -1.51
C TYR A 42 -0.94 -4.54 -1.48
N GLN A 43 -1.30 -3.28 -1.21
CA GLN A 43 -2.69 -2.83 -1.06
C GLN A 43 -3.14 -1.86 -2.15
N GLY A 44 -2.24 -1.42 -3.03
CA GLY A 44 -2.57 -0.49 -4.11
C GLY A 44 -1.76 0.80 -4.07
N GLN A 45 -2.13 1.73 -4.95
CA GLN A 45 -1.49 3.02 -5.10
C GLN A 45 -2.48 4.15 -4.85
N TYR A 46 -2.14 5.05 -3.93
CA TYR A 46 -3.00 6.15 -3.50
C TYR A 46 -2.22 7.47 -3.45
N ARG A 47 -2.93 8.60 -3.46
CA ARG A 47 -2.30 9.93 -3.47
C ARG A 47 -2.00 10.47 -2.07
N SER A 48 -2.68 9.95 -1.05
CA SER A 48 -2.46 10.26 0.36
C SER A 48 -3.08 9.18 1.26
N ASP A 49 -2.75 9.23 2.55
CA ASP A 49 -3.26 8.28 3.53
C ASP A 49 -4.78 8.41 3.72
N GLU A 50 -5.33 9.61 3.54
CA GLU A 50 -6.78 9.84 3.55
C GLU A 50 -7.48 9.17 2.37
N ASP A 51 -6.91 9.26 1.16
CA ASP A 51 -7.44 8.59 -0.03
C ASP A 51 -7.42 7.07 0.17
N PHE A 52 -6.34 6.53 0.73
CA PHE A 52 -6.22 5.12 1.08
C PHE A 52 -7.26 4.71 2.13
N ALA A 53 -7.38 5.47 3.23
CA ALA A 53 -8.31 5.16 4.31
C ALA A 53 -9.78 5.20 3.87
N GLN A 54 -10.15 6.17 3.02
CA GLN A 54 -11.48 6.20 2.43
C GLN A 54 -11.73 4.98 1.55
N ASN A 55 -10.80 4.65 0.66
CA ASN A 55 -10.95 3.49 -0.22
C ASN A 55 -11.05 2.18 0.58
N MET A 56 -10.23 2.00 1.61
CA MET A 56 -10.32 0.86 2.52
C MET A 56 -11.70 0.77 3.21
N ALA A 57 -12.24 1.89 3.67
CA ALA A 57 -13.56 1.92 4.30
C ALA A 57 -14.69 1.53 3.32
N GLU A 58 -14.57 1.94 2.05
CA GLU A 58 -15.47 1.57 0.95
C GLU A 58 -15.36 0.07 0.62
N GLU A 59 -14.15 -0.46 0.45
CA GLU A 59 -13.90 -1.87 0.14
C GLU A 59 -14.37 -2.82 1.25
N LEU A 60 -14.21 -2.42 2.51
CA LEU A 60 -14.73 -3.17 3.66
C LEU A 60 -16.26 -3.06 3.82
N GLY A 61 -16.92 -2.19 3.04
CA GLY A 61 -18.37 -1.95 3.14
C GLY A 61 -18.80 -1.30 4.46
N THR A 62 -17.87 -0.65 5.16
CA THR A 62 -18.14 0.03 6.44
C THR A 62 -18.88 1.35 6.25
N ILE A 63 -18.76 1.94 5.06
CA ILE A 63 -19.51 3.12 4.62
C ILE A 63 -20.23 2.84 3.30
N ASN A 64 -21.26 3.63 3.01
CA ASN A 64 -21.87 3.66 1.69
C ASN A 64 -21.18 4.74 0.85
N GLN A 65 -20.41 4.35 -0.17
CA GLN A 65 -19.69 5.27 -1.05
C GLN A 65 -20.59 6.30 -1.75
N ASP A 66 -21.87 5.96 -2.00
CA ASP A 66 -22.82 6.85 -2.69
C ASP A 66 -23.46 7.89 -1.74
N ALA A 67 -23.22 7.78 -0.43
CA ALA A 67 -23.81 8.66 0.56
C ALA A 67 -22.97 9.93 0.78
N GLN A 68 -23.61 11.10 0.73
CA GLN A 68 -22.94 12.37 1.07
C GLN A 68 -22.80 12.54 2.59
N TRP A 69 -23.84 12.19 3.34
CA TRP A 69 -23.80 12.07 4.78
C TRP A 69 -23.88 10.58 5.15
N PRO A 70 -23.00 10.06 6.03
CA PRO A 70 -22.04 10.78 6.87
C PRO A 70 -20.64 11.00 6.25
N ASN A 71 -20.37 10.58 5.01
CA ASN A 71 -19.01 10.56 4.45
C ASN A 71 -18.30 11.93 4.49
N ASN A 72 -19.01 13.03 4.22
CA ASN A 72 -18.48 14.40 4.30
C ASN A 72 -18.30 14.93 5.74
N CYS A 73 -18.65 14.13 6.75
CA CYS A 73 -18.48 14.44 8.18
C CYS A 73 -17.39 13.60 8.84
N ILE A 74 -16.78 12.65 8.11
CA ILE A 74 -15.72 11.80 8.62
C ILE A 74 -14.41 12.62 8.63
N ASP A 75 -13.71 12.55 9.76
CA ASP A 75 -12.35 13.10 9.87
C ASP A 75 -11.37 12.09 9.27
N TRP A 76 -11.17 12.17 7.96
CA TRP A 76 -10.30 11.26 7.23
C TRP A 76 -8.82 11.40 7.60
N GLU A 77 -8.38 12.58 8.03
CA GLU A 77 -7.01 12.81 8.51
C GLU A 77 -6.76 12.03 9.81
N TYR A 78 -7.74 11.98 10.72
CA TYR A 78 -7.62 11.15 11.91
C TYR A 78 -7.77 9.66 11.60
N ALA A 79 -8.73 9.30 10.74
CA ALA A 79 -8.97 7.91 10.37
C ALA A 79 -7.73 7.28 9.71
N SER A 80 -7.05 8.03 8.83
CA SER A 80 -5.84 7.57 8.16
C SER A 80 -4.68 7.36 9.15
N LYS A 81 -4.47 8.26 10.11
CA LYS A 81 -3.44 8.09 11.15
C LYS A 81 -3.62 6.82 11.97
N GLU A 82 -4.86 6.48 12.34
CA GLU A 82 -5.15 5.24 13.06
C GLU A 82 -4.96 4.01 12.15
N LEU A 83 -5.37 4.09 10.88
CA LEU A 83 -5.20 3.01 9.92
C LEU A 83 -3.72 2.71 9.67
N MET A 84 -2.89 3.74 9.50
CA MET A 84 -1.47 3.61 9.16
C MET A 84 -0.59 2.99 10.26
N TYR A 85 -1.14 2.64 11.44
CA TYR A 85 -0.41 1.74 12.35
C TYR A 85 -0.24 0.33 11.77
N ASP A 86 -1.21 -0.12 10.96
CA ASP A 86 -1.21 -1.45 10.35
C ASP A 86 -0.65 -1.47 8.91
N TYR A 87 -0.28 -0.30 8.37
CA TYR A 87 0.21 -0.15 7.00
C TYR A 87 1.45 0.74 6.94
N SER A 88 2.13 0.74 5.80
CA SER A 88 3.22 1.67 5.47
C SER A 88 3.19 1.96 3.99
N ASP A 89 3.65 3.14 3.59
CA ASP A 89 3.75 3.52 2.19
C ASP A 89 5.16 3.98 1.82
N SER A 90 5.47 3.88 0.53
CA SER A 90 6.61 4.51 -0.10
C SER A 90 6.22 4.91 -1.52
N ASP A 91 6.42 6.19 -1.87
CA ASP A 91 6.01 6.78 -3.15
C ASP A 91 4.54 6.51 -3.55
N GLY A 92 3.66 6.46 -2.55
CA GLY A 92 2.23 6.24 -2.73
C GLY A 92 1.82 4.78 -2.97
N TYR A 93 2.75 3.82 -2.88
CA TYR A 93 2.45 2.39 -2.86
C TYR A 93 2.29 1.91 -1.42
N TYR A 94 1.12 1.35 -1.10
CA TYR A 94 0.74 0.97 0.26
C TYR A 94 0.90 -0.53 0.49
N PHE A 95 1.41 -0.88 1.66
CA PHE A 95 1.68 -2.26 2.06
C PHE A 95 1.18 -2.50 3.48
N ARG A 96 0.64 -3.68 3.74
CA ARG A 96 0.25 -4.11 5.08
C ARG A 96 1.50 -4.50 5.91
N ASN A 97 1.55 -4.06 7.16
CA ASN A 97 2.58 -4.45 8.11
C ASN A 97 2.33 -5.90 8.60
N PHE A 98 3.39 -6.71 8.74
CA PHE A 98 3.36 -8.09 9.24
C PHE A 98 4.17 -8.26 10.53
#